data_AF-A0A154WER5-F1
#
_entry.id   AF-A0A154WER5-F1
#
_cell.length_a   1.000
_cell.length_b   1.000
_cell.length_c   1.000
_cell.angle_alpha   90.00
_cell.angle_beta   90.00
_cell.angle_gamma   90.00
#
_symmetry.space_group_name_H-M   'P 1'
#
loop_
_entity.id
_entity.type
_entity.pdbx_description
1 polymer ?
#
loop_
_entity_poly.entity_id
_entity_poly.type
_entity_poly.pdbx_seq_one_letter_code
_entity_poly.pdbx_strand_id
1 'polypeptide(L)'
;MAKTLPFTAQTAGGATIDFRFPLHKDTASPMRVSQLVTTLLGALDRDVRTLGETANGDILQALAMTLAVRAAMIPAPALTTATMAQQLVDEALGAIGTAEHGAPDGGKA
;
A
#
# COMPACT_ATOMS: atom_id res chain seq x y z
N MET A 1 -12.40 -19.76 2.90
CA MET A 1 -11.43 -19.27 1.90
C MET A 1 -11.04 -17.86 2.29
N ALA A 2 -9.75 -17.55 2.37
CA ALA A 2 -9.30 -16.18 2.61
C ALA A 2 -9.72 -15.32 1.41
N LYS A 3 -10.39 -14.19 1.66
CA LYS A 3 -10.72 -13.23 0.61
C LYS A 3 -9.43 -12.48 0.27
N THR A 4 -9.12 -12.33 -1.00
CA THR A 4 -7.99 -11.51 -1.47
C THR A 4 -8.49 -10.25 -2.17
N LEU A 5 -7.70 -9.18 -2.09
CA LEU A 5 -7.91 -7.94 -2.81
C LEU A 5 -6.88 -7.88 -3.96
N PRO A 6 -7.31 -8.00 -5.23
CA PRO A 6 -6.43 -7.72 -6.36
C PRO A 6 -6.10 -6.22 -6.40
N PHE A 7 -4.85 -5.89 -6.67
CA PHE A 7 -4.41 -4.51 -6.83
C PHE A 7 -3.27 -4.45 -7.85
N THR A 8 -3.36 -3.55 -8.82
CA THR A 8 -2.33 -3.34 -9.84
C THR A 8 -1.66 -2.00 -9.60
N ALA A 9 -0.34 -2.01 -9.39
CA ALA A 9 0.49 -0.81 -9.37
C ALA A 9 1.16 -0.62 -10.73
N GLN A 10 1.36 0.64 -11.13
CA GLN A 10 2.17 0.98 -12.30
C GLN A 10 3.40 1.75 -11.84
N THR A 11 4.57 1.32 -12.31
CA THR A 11 5.83 2.02 -12.05
C THR A 11 5.97 3.22 -12.98
N ALA A 12 6.84 4.18 -12.62
CA ALA A 12 7.16 5.31 -13.50
C ALA A 12 7.71 4.87 -14.87
N GLY A 13 8.32 3.68 -14.95
CA GLY A 13 8.82 3.08 -16.20
C GLY A 13 7.76 2.34 -17.02
N GLY A 14 6.48 2.38 -16.61
CA GLY A 14 5.37 1.76 -17.33
C GLY A 14 5.17 0.26 -17.06
N ALA A 15 6.05 -0.38 -16.29
CA ALA A 15 5.85 -1.75 -15.85
C ALA A 15 4.69 -1.84 -14.86
N THR A 16 3.93 -2.93 -14.93
CA THR A 16 2.84 -3.22 -13.99
C THR A 16 3.26 -4.25 -12.95
N ILE A 17 2.75 -4.12 -11.74
CA ILE A 17 2.95 -5.09 -10.67
C ILE A 17 1.57 -5.45 -10.12
N ASP A 18 1.19 -6.72 -10.29
CA ASP A 18 -0.10 -7.25 -9.88
C ASP A 18 0.03 -7.98 -8.55
N PHE A 19 -0.70 -7.48 -7.55
CA PHE A 19 -0.73 -8.00 -6.19
C PHE A 19 -2.06 -8.70 -5.91
N ARG A 20 -2.00 -9.70 -5.00
CA ARG A 20 -3.17 -10.30 -4.37
C ARG A 20 -3.03 -10.19 -2.86
N PHE A 21 -3.52 -9.09 -2.28
CA PHE A 21 -3.39 -8.84 -0.84
C PHE A 21 -4.39 -9.67 -0.04
N PRO A 22 -3.99 -10.34 1.05
CA PRO A 22 -4.94 -10.92 2.01
C PRO A 22 -5.87 -9.83 2.55
N LEU A 23 -7.17 -10.13 2.63
CA LEU A 23 -8.14 -9.22 3.23
C LEU A 23 -8.34 -9.57 4.70
N HIS A 24 -8.04 -8.61 5.58
CA HIS A 24 -8.27 -8.78 7.00
C HIS A 24 -9.76 -8.92 7.32
N LYS A 25 -10.08 -9.72 8.34
CA LYS A 25 -11.46 -10.03 8.76
C LYS A 25 -12.31 -8.80 9.09
N ASP A 26 -11.66 -7.75 9.59
CA ASP A 26 -12.32 -6.51 10.01
C ASP A 26 -12.42 -5.48 8.87
N THR A 27 -11.98 -5.83 7.66
CA THR A 27 -12.13 -4.96 6.49
C THR A 27 -13.54 -5.02 5.94
N ALA A 28 -14.30 -3.94 6.16
CA ALA A 28 -15.69 -3.85 5.73
C ALA A 28 -15.89 -3.74 4.21
N SER A 29 -14.93 -3.21 3.45
CA SER A 29 -15.08 -3.01 2.00
C SER A 29 -13.74 -3.04 1.27
N PRO A 30 -13.46 -4.09 0.48
CA PRO A 30 -12.25 -4.18 -0.33
C PRO A 30 -12.15 -3.04 -1.35
N MET A 31 -13.28 -2.64 -1.94
CA MET A 31 -13.34 -1.54 -2.92
C MET A 31 -12.88 -0.20 -2.32
N ARG A 32 -13.37 0.15 -1.12
CA ARG A 32 -12.94 1.37 -0.44
C ARG A 32 -11.46 1.32 -0.09
N VAL A 33 -10.94 0.16 0.32
CA VAL A 33 -9.50 0.00 0.56
C VAL A 33 -8.72 0.24 -0.72
N SER A 34 -9.11 -0.36 -1.85
CA SER A 34 -8.44 -0.13 -3.14
C SER A 34 -8.43 1.35 -3.54
N GLN A 35 -9.56 2.03 -3.40
CA GLN A 35 -9.67 3.47 -3.72
C GLN A 35 -8.78 4.33 -2.83
N LEU A 36 -8.70 4.01 -1.53
CA LEU A 36 -7.82 4.72 -0.59
C LEU A 36 -6.35 4.50 -0.93
N VAL A 37 -5.94 3.26 -1.22
CA VAL A 37 -4.55 2.96 -1.62
C VAL A 37 -4.17 3.74 -2.88
N THR A 38 -5.00 3.71 -3.93
CA THR A 38 -4.76 4.50 -5.15
C THR A 38 -4.66 6.00 -4.86
N THR A 39 -5.53 6.52 -4.00
CA THR A 39 -5.53 7.94 -3.61
C THR A 39 -4.26 8.33 -2.87
N LEU A 40 -3.82 7.50 -1.91
CA LEU A 40 -2.63 7.74 -1.10
C LEU A 40 -1.35 7.66 -1.93
N LEU A 41 -1.21 6.65 -2.79
CA LEU A 41 -0.07 6.53 -3.70
C LEU A 41 -0.01 7.73 -4.66
N GLY A 42 -1.15 8.11 -5.24
CA GLY A 42 -1.20 9.28 -6.12
C GLY A 42 -0.90 10.60 -5.41
N ALA A 43 -1.22 10.74 -4.12
CA ALA A 43 -0.84 11.90 -3.32
C ALA A 43 0.67 11.93 -3.07
N LEU A 44 1.26 10.79 -2.64
CA LEU A 44 2.70 10.67 -2.45
C LEU A 44 3.47 10.96 -3.74
N ASP A 45 3.04 10.41 -4.87
CA ASP A 45 3.68 10.65 -6.17
C ASP A 45 3.65 12.14 -6.58
N ARG A 46 2.59 12.87 -6.21
CA ARG A 46 2.54 14.32 -6.44
C ARG A 46 3.49 15.05 -5.52
N ASP A 47 3.48 14.72 -4.23
CA ASP A 47 4.26 15.43 -3.23
C ASP A 47 5.77 15.17 -3.41
N VAL A 48 6.18 13.94 -3.69
CA VAL A 48 7.58 13.58 -3.99
C VAL A 48 8.14 14.38 -5.16
N ARG A 49 7.34 14.62 -6.21
CA ARG A 49 7.76 15.48 -7.34
C ARG A 49 8.00 16.94 -6.93
N THR A 50 7.38 17.40 -5.85
CA THR A 50 7.51 18.78 -5.36
C THR A 50 8.59 18.97 -4.31
N LEU A 51 8.90 17.93 -3.52
CA LEU A 51 9.83 17.99 -2.39
C LEU A 51 11.31 18.00 -2.79
N GLY A 52 11.64 17.68 -4.05
CA GLY A 52 13.03 17.57 -4.53
C GLY A 52 13.59 16.16 -4.36
N GLU A 53 14.90 16.03 -4.14
CA GLU A 53 15.54 14.72 -3.92
C GLU A 53 14.94 14.04 -2.67
N THR A 54 14.14 12.99 -2.89
CA THR A 54 13.50 12.20 -1.85
C THR A 54 13.99 10.77 -1.93
N ALA A 55 14.54 10.22 -0.85
CA ALA A 55 14.99 8.83 -0.84
C ALA A 55 13.81 7.88 -0.62
N ASN A 56 13.93 6.64 -1.10
CA ASN A 56 12.95 5.58 -0.81
C ASN A 56 12.74 5.38 0.70
N GLY A 57 13.80 5.58 1.50
CA GLY A 57 13.72 5.52 2.96
C GLY A 57 12.80 6.58 3.56
N ASP A 58 12.79 7.80 3.03
CA ASP A 58 11.93 8.89 3.49
C ASP A 58 10.45 8.55 3.25
N ILE A 59 10.14 8.01 2.06
CA ILE A 59 8.78 7.60 1.68
C ILE A 59 8.28 6.48 2.61
N LEU A 60 9.09 5.43 2.80
CA LEU A 60 8.71 4.30 3.67
C LEU A 60 8.55 4.73 5.13
N GLN A 61 9.44 5.60 5.62
CA GLN A 61 9.33 6.14 6.98
C GLN A 61 8.09 7.02 7.16
N ALA A 62 7.77 7.89 6.19
CA ALA A 62 6.58 8.74 6.23
C ALA A 62 5.29 7.90 6.24
N LEU A 63 5.22 6.84 5.42
CA LEU A 63 4.09 5.91 5.41
C LEU A 63 3.95 5.17 6.75
N ALA A 64 5.04 4.70 7.33
CA ALA A 64 5.04 4.04 8.63
C ALA A 64 4.55 4.98 9.75
N MET A 65 5.05 6.22 9.78
CA MET A 65 4.59 7.23 10.74
C MET A 65 3.12 7.58 10.56
N THR A 66 2.67 7.72 9.30
CA THR A 66 1.26 7.99 8.97
C THR A 66 0.34 6.88 9.47
N LEU A 67 0.74 5.62 9.30
CA LEU A 67 0.00 4.47 9.83
C LEU A 67 -0.08 4.49 11.35
N ALA A 68 1.04 4.75 12.03
CA ALA A 68 1.10 4.82 13.49
C ALA A 68 0.18 5.93 14.04
N VAL A 69 0.24 7.13 13.46
CA VAL A 69 -0.66 8.24 13.81
C VAL A 69 -2.11 7.85 13.58
N ARG A 70 -2.44 7.24 12.44
CA ARG A 70 -3.81 6.84 12.12
C ARG A 70 -4.35 5.78 13.07
N ALA A 71 -3.51 4.83 13.49
CA ALA A 71 -3.85 3.79 14.47
C ALA A 71 -4.10 4.38 15.86
N ALA A 72 -3.33 5.40 16.26
CA ALA A 72 -3.51 6.11 17.53
C ALA A 72 -4.83 6.93 17.58
N MET A 73 -5.39 7.32 16.44
CA MET A 73 -6.68 8.03 16.36
C MET A 73 -7.91 7.12 16.55
N ILE A 74 -7.75 5.80 16.60
CA ILE A 74 -8.87 4.87 16.84
C ILE A 74 -9.19 4.86 18.34
N PRO A 75 -10.46 5.01 18.75
CA PRO A 75 -10.85 5.00 20.17
C PRO A 75 -10.83 3.58 20.75
N ALA A 76 -9.63 3.02 20.92
CA ALA A 76 -9.34 1.71 21.48
C ALA A 76 -7.96 1.73 22.17
N PRO A 77 -7.60 0.71 22.98
CA PRO A 77 -6.29 0.67 23.61
C PRO A 77 -5.15 0.72 22.59
N ALA A 78 -4.15 1.56 22.84
CA ALA A 78 -3.06 1.83 21.88
C ALA A 78 -2.29 0.56 21.45
N LEU A 79 -2.06 -0.38 22.38
CA LEU A 79 -1.40 -1.64 22.05
C LEU A 79 -2.24 -2.51 21.12
N THR A 80 -3.57 -2.48 21.24
CA THR A 80 -4.48 -3.23 20.37
C THR A 80 -4.44 -2.68 18.95
N THR A 81 -4.48 -1.36 18.77
CA THR A 81 -4.46 -0.74 17.44
C THR A 81 -3.10 -0.84 16.78
N ALA A 82 -2.00 -0.74 17.55
CA ALA A 82 -0.65 -0.97 17.07
C ALA A 82 -0.44 -2.43 16.61
N THR A 83 -0.94 -3.40 17.38
CA THR A 83 -0.85 -4.83 17.00
C THR A 83 -1.62 -5.11 15.71
N MET A 84 -2.84 -4.57 15.58
CA MET A 84 -3.63 -4.70 14.37
C MET A 84 -2.92 -4.05 13.16
N ALA A 85 -2.33 -2.86 13.34
CA ALA A 85 -1.58 -2.19 12.29
C ALA A 85 -0.36 -3.00 11.84
N GLN A 86 0.40 -3.59 12.78
CA GLN A 86 1.53 -4.45 12.48
C GLN A 86 1.09 -5.69 11.68
N GLN A 87 0.03 -6.37 12.13
CA GLN A 87 -0.51 -7.54 11.42
C GLN A 87 -0.91 -7.22 9.97
N LEU A 88 -1.59 -6.09 9.75
CA LEU A 88 -1.98 -5.64 8.41
C LEU A 88 -0.77 -5.36 7.51
N VAL A 89 0.29 -4.75 8.06
CA VAL A 89 1.53 -4.50 7.32
C VAL A 89 2.23 -5.81 6.98
N ASP A 90 2.37 -6.73 7.95
CA ASP A 90 3.04 -8.01 7.74
C ASP A 90 2.32 -8.85 6.67
N GLU A 91 0.97 -8.90 6.71
CA GLU A 91 0.15 -9.58 5.71
C GLU A 91 0.31 -8.94 4.32
N ALA A 92 0.37 -7.61 4.24
CA ALA A 92 0.56 -6.90 2.97
C ALA A 92 1.97 -7.12 2.39
N LEU A 93 3.00 -7.07 3.23
CA LEU A 93 4.39 -7.34 2.83
C LEU A 93 4.56 -8.78 2.32
N GLY A 94 3.85 -9.74 2.92
CA GLY A 94 3.82 -11.13 2.44
C GLY A 94 3.36 -11.27 0.99
N ALA A 95 2.50 -10.38 0.49
CA ALA A 95 2.01 -10.42 -0.88
C ALA A 95 3.08 -10.02 -1.92
N ILE A 96 4.13 -9.30 -1.52
CA ILE A 96 5.23 -8.88 -2.41
C ILE A 96 5.93 -10.09 -3.03
N GLY A 97 6.19 -11.13 -2.24
CA GLY A 97 6.87 -12.34 -2.71
C GLY A 97 6.08 -13.14 -3.75
N THR A 98 4.78 -12.87 -3.88
CA THR A 98 3.88 -13.52 -4.84
C THR A 98 3.38 -12.57 -5.94
N ALA A 99 3.89 -11.34 -5.99
CA ALA A 99 3.45 -10.35 -6.95
C ALA A 99 3.92 -10.70 -8.37
N GLU A 100 3.00 -10.62 -9.32
CA GLU A 100 3.25 -10.89 -10.74
C GLU A 100 3.72 -9.58 -11.40
N HIS A 101 4.82 -9.62 -12.16
CA HIS A 101 5.38 -8.43 -12.80
C HIS A 101 5.12 -8.47 -14.31
N GLY A 102 4.39 -7.48 -14.82
CA GLY A 102 4.18 -7.27 -16.24
C GLY A 102 5.30 -6.40 -16.83
N ALA A 103 5.80 -6.79 -18.01
CA ALA A 103 6.73 -5.95 -18.76
C ALA A 103 6.05 -4.62 -19.14
N PRO A 104 6.81 -3.50 -19.23
CA PRO A 104 6.27 -2.28 -19.82
C PRO A 104 5.80 -2.59 -21.25
N ASP A 105 4.62 -2.10 -21.64
CA ASP A 105 4.10 -2.25 -23.00
C ASP A 105 5.16 -1.71 -23.98
N GLY A 106 5.93 -2.64 -24.56
CA GLY A 106 6.90 -2.38 -25.60
C GLY A 106 6.13 -2.00 -26.85
N GLY A 107 5.79 -0.71 -26.96
CA GLY A 107 5.30 -0.12 -28.20
C GLY A 107 6.22 -0.55 -29.33
N LYS A 108 5.67 -1.37 -30.24
CA LYS A 108 6.32 -1.79 -31.47
C LYS A 108 6.74 -0.55 -32.27
N ALA A 109 7.91 -0.71 -32.91
CA ALA A 109 8.59 0.24 -33.80
C ALA A 109 7.70 1.03 -34.76
#